data_AF-A0A7Y2GBE1-F1
#
_entry.id   AF-A0A7Y2GBE1-F1
#
_cell.length_a   1.000
_cell.length_b   1.000
_cell.length_c   1.000
_cell.angle_alpha   90.00
_cell.angle_beta   90.00
_cell.angle_gamma   90.00
#
_symmetry.space_group_name_H-M   'P 1'
#
loop_
_entity.id
_entity.type
_entity.pdbx_description
1 polymer ?
#
loop_
_entity_poly.entity_id
_entity_poly.type
_entity_poly.pdbx_seq_one_letter_code
_entity_poly.pdbx_strand_id
1 'polypeptide(L)'
;MLALLWALPAQAQDGPPAFVRDAVDAVITFLQSAGDEAVEEFIAQAMVSDEAQDRTALANRLRTLRTEVGSMTDDISVEADPDGLRILLSDGRAERQLALGVEPQGITRIYLLPPTEALELTRENLAATFDRLEDEGMAGVVFVRLGDEVVLERALGMADPVRRRANTLETV
;
A
#
# COMPACT_ATOMS: atom_id res chain seq x y z
N MET A 1 29.99 -40.29 -3.13
CA MET A 1 29.20 -40.27 -1.89
C MET A 1 28.57 -38.89 -1.81
N LEU A 2 27.22 -38.87 -1.76
CA LEU A 2 26.23 -37.79 -1.54
C LEU A 2 26.75 -36.35 -1.29
N ALA A 3 26.36 -35.31 -2.04
CA ALA A 3 25.04 -34.65 -2.23
C ALA A 3 24.77 -33.52 -1.21
N LEU A 4 24.59 -32.29 -1.73
CA LEU A 4 23.48 -31.33 -1.52
C LEU A 4 23.92 -29.97 -2.13
N LEU A 5 23.34 -29.44 -3.23
CA LEU A 5 22.06 -28.67 -3.28
C LEU A 5 22.01 -27.67 -2.10
N TRP A 6 22.01 -26.35 -2.25
CA TRP A 6 21.29 -25.50 -3.20
C TRP A 6 22.11 -24.24 -3.56
N ALA A 7 22.36 -24.03 -4.85
CA ALA A 7 22.57 -22.69 -5.38
C ALA A 7 21.27 -22.32 -6.09
N LEU A 8 20.46 -21.45 -5.49
CA LEU A 8 19.45 -20.70 -6.23
C LEU A 8 20.08 -19.34 -6.57
N PRO A 9 20.56 -19.14 -7.80
CA PRO A 9 20.42 -17.83 -8.42
C PRO A 9 19.02 -17.71 -9.04
N ALA A 10 18.57 -16.50 -9.32
CA ALA A 10 17.37 -16.15 -10.12
C ALA A 10 16.04 -16.11 -9.31
N GLN A 11 15.19 -15.07 -9.34
CA GLN A 11 14.99 -13.96 -10.28
C GLN A 11 14.43 -12.73 -9.55
N ALA A 12 15.02 -11.55 -9.77
CA ALA A 12 14.51 -10.25 -9.31
C ALA A 12 14.27 -9.29 -10.49
N GLN A 13 13.89 -9.81 -11.67
CA GLN A 13 13.72 -8.99 -12.89
C GLN A 13 12.47 -9.31 -13.73
N ASP A 14 11.55 -10.15 -13.26
CA ASP A 14 10.21 -10.18 -13.86
C ASP A 14 9.38 -9.13 -13.14
N GLY A 15 9.05 -8.05 -13.84
CA GLY A 15 8.12 -7.03 -13.33
C GLY A 15 6.78 -7.65 -12.91
N PRO A 16 5.88 -6.89 -12.27
CA PRO A 16 4.64 -7.44 -11.71
C PRO A 16 3.89 -8.31 -12.73
N PRO A 17 3.24 -9.40 -12.30
CA PRO A 17 2.49 -10.28 -13.19
C PRO A 17 1.53 -9.49 -14.08
N ALA A 18 1.27 -9.98 -15.30
CA ALA A 18 0.43 -9.25 -16.27
C ALA A 18 -0.93 -8.86 -15.67
N PHE A 19 -1.59 -9.78 -14.96
CA PHE A 19 -2.87 -9.54 -14.31
C PHE A 19 -2.84 -8.41 -13.26
N VAL A 20 -1.68 -8.17 -12.61
CA VAL A 20 -1.49 -7.05 -11.68
C VAL A 20 -1.46 -5.73 -12.43
N ARG A 21 -0.76 -5.68 -13.58
CA ARG A 21 -0.69 -4.48 -14.42
C ARG A 21 -2.07 -4.16 -15.01
N ASP A 22 -2.75 -5.17 -15.55
CA ASP A 22 -4.08 -5.02 -16.12
C ASP A 22 -5.09 -4.50 -15.08
N ALA A 23 -5.01 -5.00 -13.84
CA ALA A 23 -5.85 -4.53 -12.74
C ALA A 23 -5.58 -3.06 -12.38
N VAL A 24 -4.31 -2.66 -12.30
CA VAL A 24 -3.92 -1.27 -12.01
C VAL A 24 -4.40 -0.34 -13.13
N ASP A 25 -4.14 -0.69 -14.38
CA ASP A 25 -4.55 0.11 -15.54
C ASP A 25 -6.08 0.26 -15.61
N ALA A 26 -6.82 -0.82 -15.32
CA ALA A 26 -8.27 -0.79 -15.25
C ALA A 26 -8.78 0.16 -14.15
N VAL A 27 -8.14 0.15 -12.97
CA VAL A 27 -8.52 1.04 -11.86
C VAL A 27 -8.21 2.49 -12.19
N ILE A 28 -7.04 2.80 -12.75
CA ILE A 28 -6.68 4.16 -13.16
C ILE A 28 -7.66 4.67 -14.21
N THR A 29 -7.96 3.86 -15.22
CA THR A 29 -8.95 4.19 -16.27
C THR A 29 -10.33 4.45 -15.66
N PHE A 30 -10.77 3.60 -14.73
CA PHE A 30 -12.03 3.77 -14.01
C PHE A 30 -12.07 5.08 -13.22
N LEU A 31 -11.02 5.42 -12.47
CA LEU A 31 -10.95 6.65 -11.69
C LEU A 31 -10.97 7.90 -12.57
N GLN A 32 -10.36 7.84 -13.76
CA GLN A 32 -10.32 8.94 -14.72
C GLN A 32 -11.59 9.03 -15.59
N SER A 33 -12.39 7.97 -15.64
CA SER A 33 -13.63 7.92 -16.42
C SER A 33 -14.77 8.73 -15.80
N ALA A 34 -15.71 9.18 -16.63
CA ALA A 34 -16.92 9.87 -16.19
C ALA A 34 -18.18 9.07 -16.56
N GLY A 35 -19.24 9.26 -15.77
CA GLY A 35 -20.55 8.67 -16.04
C GLY A 35 -20.76 7.27 -15.46
N ASP A 36 -22.03 6.87 -15.40
CA ASP A 36 -22.44 5.60 -14.80
C ASP A 36 -22.13 4.39 -15.67
N GLU A 37 -22.07 4.57 -16.99
CA GLU A 37 -21.72 3.51 -17.95
C GLU A 37 -20.31 2.98 -17.69
N ALA A 38 -19.36 3.85 -17.38
CA ALA A 38 -17.99 3.45 -17.07
C ALA A 38 -17.87 2.64 -15.77
N VAL A 39 -18.76 2.88 -14.80
CA VAL A 39 -18.83 2.07 -13.57
C VAL A 39 -19.29 0.66 -13.91
N GLU A 40 -20.35 0.53 -14.71
CA GLU A 40 -20.86 -0.77 -15.13
C GLU A 40 -19.87 -1.54 -16.01
N GLU A 41 -19.16 -0.83 -16.89
CA GLU A 41 -18.11 -1.39 -17.72
C GLU A 41 -16.94 -1.92 -16.89
N PHE A 42 -16.48 -1.14 -15.90
CA PHE A 42 -15.42 -1.57 -14.98
C PHE A 42 -15.83 -2.82 -14.20
N ILE A 43 -17.06 -2.87 -13.68
CA ILE A 43 -17.57 -4.07 -12.99
C ILE A 43 -17.59 -5.27 -13.93
N ALA A 44 -18.03 -5.08 -15.18
CA ALA A 44 -18.17 -6.16 -16.14
C ALA A 44 -16.82 -6.71 -16.65
N GLN A 45 -15.81 -5.84 -16.79
CA GLN A 45 -14.55 -6.19 -17.46
C GLN A 45 -13.41 -6.50 -16.48
N ALA A 46 -13.35 -5.80 -15.35
CA ALA A 46 -12.19 -5.84 -14.47
C ALA A 46 -12.47 -6.55 -13.14
N MET A 47 -13.72 -6.62 -12.69
CA MET A 47 -14.07 -7.26 -11.43
C MET A 47 -14.47 -8.73 -11.61
N VAL A 48 -14.10 -9.56 -10.63
CA VAL A 48 -14.56 -10.95 -10.57
C VAL A 48 -16.07 -10.95 -10.35
N SER A 49 -16.80 -11.65 -11.23
CA SER A 49 -18.24 -11.80 -11.12
C SER A 49 -18.59 -12.84 -10.05
N ASP A 50 -19.33 -12.43 -9.04
CA ASP A 50 -19.90 -13.31 -8.01
C ASP A 50 -21.44 -13.22 -8.09
N GLU A 51 -22.10 -14.36 -8.26
CA GLU A 51 -23.57 -14.45 -8.33
C GLU A 51 -24.25 -13.97 -7.04
N ALA A 52 -23.56 -14.04 -5.90
CA ALA A 52 -24.06 -13.56 -4.61
C ALA A 52 -23.88 -12.04 -4.43
N GLN A 53 -23.14 -11.36 -5.31
CA GLN A 53 -22.83 -9.95 -5.18
C GLN A 53 -24.00 -9.08 -5.65
N ASP A 54 -24.47 -8.20 -4.77
CA ASP A 54 -25.43 -7.16 -5.15
C ASP A 54 -24.74 -6.14 -6.06
N ARG A 55 -24.94 -6.31 -7.37
CA ARG A 55 -24.38 -5.44 -8.41
C ARG A 55 -24.80 -3.98 -8.24
N THR A 56 -26.02 -3.72 -7.78
CA THR A 56 -26.51 -2.34 -7.58
C THR A 56 -25.77 -1.69 -6.42
N ALA A 57 -25.60 -2.42 -5.31
CA ALA A 57 -24.83 -1.95 -4.17
C ALA A 57 -23.34 -1.74 -4.51
N LEU A 58 -22.75 -2.63 -5.30
CA LEU A 58 -21.38 -2.48 -5.80
C LEU A 58 -21.22 -1.24 -6.66
N ALA A 59 -22.09 -1.06 -7.66
CA ALA A 59 -22.05 0.11 -8.54
C ALA A 59 -22.20 1.41 -7.75
N ASN A 60 -23.11 1.46 -6.77
CA ASN A 60 -23.24 2.62 -5.89
C ASN A 60 -21.99 2.87 -5.06
N ARG A 61 -21.36 1.82 -4.50
CA ARG A 61 -20.10 1.97 -3.76
C ARG A 61 -18.97 2.51 -4.65
N LEU A 62 -18.87 2.02 -5.88
CA LEU A 62 -17.85 2.47 -6.84
C LEU A 62 -18.09 3.93 -7.28
N ARG A 63 -19.35 4.35 -7.47
CA ARG A 63 -19.69 5.76 -7.73
C ARG A 63 -19.24 6.65 -6.57
N THR A 64 -19.53 6.24 -5.34
CA THR A 64 -19.09 6.96 -4.13
C THR A 64 -17.58 7.03 -4.07
N LEU A 65 -16.88 5.90 -4.28
CA LEU A 65 -15.43 5.85 -4.28
C LEU A 65 -14.82 6.81 -5.31
N ARG A 66 -15.31 6.80 -6.55
CA ARG A 66 -14.83 7.72 -7.60
C ARG A 66 -15.07 9.18 -7.22
N THR A 67 -16.19 9.48 -6.57
CA THR A 67 -16.51 10.83 -6.08
C THR A 67 -15.59 11.25 -4.92
N GLU A 68 -15.27 10.33 -4.01
CA GLU A 68 -14.40 10.58 -2.85
C GLU A 68 -12.93 10.73 -3.24
N VAL A 69 -12.48 10.00 -4.27
CA VAL A 69 -11.15 10.18 -4.88
C VAL A 69 -11.10 11.51 -5.65
N GLY A 70 -12.18 11.91 -6.32
CA GLY A 70 -12.25 13.18 -7.03
C GLY A 70 -11.15 13.29 -8.09
N SER A 71 -10.42 14.41 -8.07
CA SER A 71 -9.31 14.69 -8.99
C SER A 71 -7.93 14.26 -8.47
N MET A 72 -7.85 13.40 -7.45
CA MET A 72 -6.59 13.01 -6.81
C MET A 72 -5.77 12.00 -7.64
N THR A 73 -5.78 12.14 -8.97
CA THR A 73 -5.11 11.24 -9.91
C THR A 73 -3.87 11.87 -10.56
N ASP A 74 -3.38 12.98 -10.00
CA ASP A 74 -2.23 13.72 -10.53
C ASP A 74 -0.92 12.96 -10.27
N ASP A 75 -0.80 12.34 -9.10
CA ASP A 75 0.29 11.44 -8.73
C ASP A 75 -0.28 10.12 -8.21
N ILE A 76 0.17 9.02 -8.82
CA ILE A 76 -0.29 7.66 -8.55
C ILE A 76 0.92 6.77 -8.32
N SER A 77 1.02 6.19 -7.13
CA SER A 77 2.00 5.15 -6.83
C SER A 77 1.31 3.85 -6.43
N VAL A 78 1.98 2.72 -6.69
CA VAL A 78 1.45 1.39 -6.40
C VAL A 78 2.46 0.62 -5.56
N GLU A 79 1.99 0.10 -4.45
CA GLU A 79 2.76 -0.67 -3.49
C GLU A 79 2.15 -2.06 -3.31
N ALA A 80 3.00 -3.03 -2.99
CA ALA A 80 2.54 -4.36 -2.60
C ALA A 80 1.97 -4.31 -1.18
N ASP A 81 0.80 -4.92 -0.99
CA ASP A 81 0.15 -5.06 0.31
C ASP A 81 -0.05 -6.55 0.61
N PRO A 82 -0.01 -7.00 1.88
CA PRO A 82 -0.22 -8.42 2.22
C PRO A 82 -1.50 -9.02 1.63
N ASP A 83 -2.53 -8.19 1.42
CA ASP A 83 -3.79 -8.64 0.85
C ASP A 83 -4.02 -8.23 -0.62
N GLY A 84 -2.96 -7.82 -1.33
CA GLY A 84 -3.02 -7.45 -2.74
C GLY A 84 -2.14 -6.24 -3.07
N LEU A 85 -2.79 -5.13 -3.44
CA LEU A 85 -2.10 -3.89 -3.83
C LEU A 85 -2.65 -2.72 -3.05
N ARG A 86 -1.78 -1.75 -2.80
CA ARG A 86 -2.15 -0.42 -2.31
C ARG A 86 -1.84 0.60 -3.39
N ILE A 87 -2.83 1.41 -3.75
CA ILE A 87 -2.65 2.54 -4.67
C ILE A 87 -2.70 3.81 -3.85
N LEU A 88 -1.63 4.60 -3.87
CA LEU A 88 -1.59 5.92 -3.27
C LEU A 88 -1.89 6.95 -4.36
N LEU A 89 -2.79 7.87 -4.03
CA LEU A 89 -3.38 8.86 -4.90
C LEU A 89 -3.16 10.23 -4.28
N SER A 90 -2.56 11.16 -5.02
CA SER A 90 -2.27 12.51 -4.53
C SER A 90 -2.57 13.59 -5.57
N ASP A 91 -3.02 14.74 -5.10
CA ASP A 91 -3.14 16.00 -5.87
C ASP A 91 -2.09 17.04 -5.44
N GLY A 92 -1.07 16.61 -4.68
CA GLY A 92 -0.06 17.45 -4.06
C GLY A 92 -0.53 18.23 -2.83
N ARG A 93 -1.80 18.13 -2.44
CA ARG A 93 -2.36 18.73 -1.21
C ARG A 93 -2.92 17.71 -0.24
N ALA A 94 -3.50 16.63 -0.76
CA ALA A 94 -4.08 15.53 -0.01
C ALA A 94 -3.65 14.21 -0.62
N GLU A 95 -3.54 13.20 0.25
CA GLU A 95 -3.31 11.81 -0.16
C GLU A 95 -4.52 10.95 0.20
N ARG A 96 -4.85 10.02 -0.69
CA ARG A 96 -5.81 8.94 -0.47
C ARG A 96 -5.15 7.63 -0.80
N GLN A 97 -5.59 6.58 -0.11
CA GLN A 97 -5.06 5.24 -0.32
C GLN A 97 -6.22 4.32 -0.67
N LEU A 98 -6.06 3.54 -1.74
CA LEU A 98 -6.98 2.49 -2.15
C LEU A 98 -6.33 1.14 -1.87
N ALA A 99 -7.09 0.23 -1.26
CA ALA A 99 -6.72 -1.16 -1.15
C ALA A 99 -7.43 -1.97 -2.23
N LEU A 100 -6.67 -2.78 -2.96
CA LEU A 100 -7.14 -3.63 -4.04
C LEU A 100 -6.80 -5.09 -3.74
N GLY A 101 -7.81 -5.95 -3.77
CA GLY A 101 -7.57 -7.40 -3.88
C GLY A 101 -7.53 -7.77 -5.36
N VAL A 102 -6.46 -8.44 -5.76
CA VAL A 102 -6.22 -8.82 -7.16
C VAL A 102 -5.90 -10.30 -7.23
N GLU A 103 -6.62 -11.00 -8.09
CA GLU A 103 -6.38 -12.39 -8.43
C GLU A 103 -6.21 -12.54 -9.96
N PRO A 104 -5.71 -13.67 -10.48
CA PRO A 104 -5.57 -13.88 -11.92
C PRO A 104 -6.88 -13.71 -12.72
N GLN A 105 -8.04 -13.87 -12.07
CA GLN A 105 -9.36 -13.71 -12.66
C GLN A 105 -9.84 -12.25 -12.71
N GLY A 106 -9.18 -11.34 -11.99
CA GLY A 106 -9.54 -9.92 -11.92
C GLY A 106 -9.50 -9.35 -10.50
N ILE A 107 -10.13 -8.20 -10.34
CA ILE A 107 -10.21 -7.47 -9.07
C ILE A 107 -11.31 -8.09 -8.22
N THR A 108 -10.96 -8.57 -7.03
CA THR A 108 -11.91 -9.16 -6.08
C THR A 108 -12.52 -8.11 -5.15
N ARG A 109 -11.78 -7.04 -4.86
CA ARG A 109 -12.23 -5.94 -4.00
C ARG A 109 -11.47 -4.65 -4.27
N ILE A 110 -12.16 -3.54 -4.07
CA ILE A 110 -11.59 -2.19 -4.07
C ILE A 110 -12.28 -1.37 -2.99
N TYR A 111 -11.51 -0.66 -2.17
CA TYR A 111 -12.04 0.23 -1.14
C TYR A 111 -11.03 1.30 -0.74
N LEU A 112 -11.56 2.43 -0.27
CA LEU A 112 -10.76 3.51 0.29
C LEU A 112 -10.28 3.11 1.70
N LEU A 113 -8.98 3.25 1.94
CA LEU A 113 -8.42 3.15 3.28
C LEU A 113 -8.67 4.46 4.04
N PRO A 114 -8.85 4.39 5.36
CA PRO A 114 -8.90 5.60 6.17
C PRO A 114 -7.61 6.40 5.95
N PRO A 115 -7.68 7.74 5.93
CA PRO A 115 -6.48 8.56 5.84
C PRO A 115 -5.53 8.17 6.97
N THR A 116 -4.26 7.96 6.63
CA THR A 116 -3.24 7.79 7.65
C THR A 116 -3.14 9.10 8.41
N GLU A 117 -3.41 9.08 9.71
CA GLU A 117 -3.23 10.27 10.54
C GLU A 117 -1.78 10.73 10.42
N ALA A 118 -1.59 11.98 10.00
CA ALA A 118 -0.25 12.56 9.93
C ALA A 118 0.36 12.50 11.33
N LEU A 119 1.56 11.93 11.43
CA LEU A 119 2.30 11.92 12.67
C LEU A 119 2.73 13.36 12.99
N GLU A 120 2.01 14.03 13.88
CA GLU A 120 2.42 15.34 14.40
C GLU A 120 3.59 15.16 15.36
N LEU A 121 4.81 15.26 14.83
CA LEU A 121 6.03 15.19 15.62
C LEU A 121 6.43 16.57 16.13
N THR A 122 6.58 16.67 17.45
CA THR A 122 7.12 17.83 18.17
C THR A 122 8.32 17.38 18.98
N ARG A 123 9.17 18.31 19.43
CA ARG A 123 10.28 17.97 20.34
C ARG A 123 9.81 17.27 21.62
N GLU A 124 8.58 17.53 22.05
CA GLU A 124 8.02 17.02 23.30
C GLU A 124 7.47 15.60 23.17
N ASN A 125 6.91 15.24 22.01
CA ASN A 125 6.31 13.91 21.81
C ASN A 125 7.21 12.92 21.07
N LEU A 126 8.31 13.39 20.45
CA LEU A 126 9.15 12.59 19.55
C LEU A 126 9.53 11.22 20.11
N ALA A 127 10.14 11.20 21.31
CA ALA A 127 10.58 9.95 21.93
C ALA A 127 9.41 9.00 22.22
N ALA A 128 8.35 9.50 22.86
CA ALA A 128 7.18 8.70 23.21
C ALA A 128 6.43 8.17 21.98
N THR A 129 6.42 8.94 20.89
CA THR A 129 5.83 8.51 19.62
C THR A 129 6.61 7.34 19.01
N PHE A 130 7.93 7.40 19.01
CA PHE A 130 8.75 6.30 18.49
C PHE A 130 8.76 5.06 19.41
N ASP A 131 8.64 5.23 20.73
CA ASP A 131 8.39 4.11 21.67
C ASP A 131 7.10 3.38 21.31
N ARG A 132 6.00 4.12 21.12
CA ARG A 132 4.71 3.53 20.73
C ARG A 132 4.80 2.80 19.39
N LEU A 133 5.46 3.38 18.39
CA LEU A 133 5.60 2.75 17.07
C LEU A 133 6.43 1.46 17.15
N GLU A 134 7.48 1.42 17.98
CA GLU A 134 8.26 0.20 18.22
C GLU A 134 7.40 -0.89 18.87
N ASP A 135 6.58 -0.53 19.86
CA ASP A 135 5.61 -1.45 20.48
C ASP A 135 4.55 -1.96 19.49
N GLU A 136 4.16 -1.13 18.51
CA GLU A 136 3.28 -1.49 17.40
C GLU A 136 3.97 -2.34 16.31
N GLY A 137 5.26 -2.66 16.50
CA GLY A 137 6.01 -3.57 15.64
C GLY A 137 6.91 -2.88 14.61
N MET A 138 7.09 -1.56 14.69
CA MET A 138 8.05 -0.86 13.84
C MET A 138 9.48 -1.31 14.17
N ALA A 139 10.25 -1.64 13.12
CA ALA A 139 11.64 -2.01 13.23
C ALA A 139 12.48 -1.27 12.18
N GLY A 140 13.68 -0.84 12.54
CA GLY A 140 14.59 -0.15 11.65
C GLY A 140 15.48 0.85 12.38
N VAL A 141 15.97 1.86 11.67
CA VAL A 141 16.71 2.97 12.26
C VAL A 141 16.05 4.28 11.90
N VAL A 142 15.91 5.15 12.91
CA VAL A 142 15.27 6.45 12.81
C VAL A 142 16.29 7.54 13.09
N PHE A 143 16.36 8.49 12.17
CA PHE A 143 17.11 9.73 12.31
C PHE A 143 16.16 10.91 12.13
N VAL A 144 16.01 11.74 13.16
CA VAL A 144 15.18 12.95 13.10
C VAL A 144 16.05 14.17 13.34
N ARG A 145 16.05 15.07 12.37
CA ARG A 145 16.77 16.34 12.41
C ARG A 145 15.78 17.49 12.33
N LEU A 146 15.87 18.43 13.26
CA LEU A 146 15.07 19.67 13.28
C LEU A 146 16.01 20.86 13.10
N GLY A 147 16.01 21.46 11.91
CA GLY A 147 17.03 22.44 11.52
C GLY A 147 18.39 21.77 11.33
N ASP A 148 19.42 22.27 12.02
CA ASP A 148 20.78 21.72 11.99
C ASP A 148 21.08 20.75 13.15
N GLU A 149 20.09 20.46 13.99
CA GLU A 149 20.24 19.63 15.19
C GLU A 149 19.58 18.26 14.99
N VAL A 150 20.35 17.19 15.22
CA VAL A 150 19.80 15.82 15.32
C VAL A 150 19.17 15.68 16.71
N VAL A 151 17.86 15.49 16.74
CA VAL A 151 17.06 15.46 17.98
C VAL A 151 16.65 14.05 18.39
N LEU A 152 16.73 13.07 17.47
CA LEU A 152 16.56 11.66 17.76
C LEU A 152 17.38 10.82 16.78
N GLU A 153 18.15 9.88 17.31
CA GLU A 153 18.86 8.85 16.57
C GLU A 153 18.72 7.53 17.34
N ARG A 154 17.98 6.57 16.79
CA ARG A 154 17.67 5.31 17.48
C ARG A 154 17.46 4.16 16.51
N ALA A 155 17.95 2.99 16.89
CA ALA A 155 17.56 1.73 16.30
C ALA A 155 16.38 1.14 17.06
N LEU A 156 15.38 0.65 16.33
CA LEU A 156 14.11 0.14 16.84
C LEU A 156 13.93 -1.31 16.40
N GLY A 157 13.36 -2.14 17.26
CA GLY A 157 12.99 -3.51 16.95
C GLY A 157 14.19 -4.43 16.67
N MET A 158 13.94 -5.51 15.94
CA MET A 158 14.87 -6.64 15.80
C MET A 158 15.34 -6.80 14.36
N ALA A 159 16.66 -6.87 14.15
CA ALA A 159 17.28 -7.25 12.89
C ALA A 159 17.05 -8.74 12.55
N ASP A 160 17.04 -9.60 13.58
CA ASP A 160 16.74 -11.03 13.45
C ASP A 160 15.84 -11.46 14.62
N PRO A 161 14.52 -11.57 14.42
CA PRO A 161 13.60 -11.96 15.48
C PRO A 161 13.78 -13.41 15.93
N VAL A 162 14.27 -14.30 15.06
CA VAL A 162 14.50 -15.73 15.39
C VAL A 162 15.68 -15.87 16.33
N ARG A 163 16.77 -15.13 16.07
CA ARG A 163 17.97 -15.11 16.91
C ARG A 163 17.92 -14.05 18.01
N ARG A 164 16.81 -13.32 18.11
CA ARG A 164 16.63 -12.18 19.01
C ARG A 164 17.76 -11.13 18.93
N ARG A 165 18.18 -10.80 17.71
CA ARG A 165 19.17 -9.73 17.48
C ARG A 165 18.44 -8.40 17.28
N ALA A 166 18.72 -7.44 18.16
CA ALA A 166 18.22 -6.07 18.03
C ALA A 166 18.86 -5.36 16.82
N ASN A 167 18.14 -4.40 16.25
CA ASN A 167 18.74 -3.43 15.33
C ASN A 167 19.76 -2.57 16.09
N THR A 168 20.82 -2.17 15.41
CA THR A 168 21.80 -1.19 15.90
C THR A 168 21.98 -0.10 14.84
N LEU A 169 22.51 1.05 15.25
CA LEU A 169 22.83 2.15 14.32
C LEU A 169 23.90 1.76 13.28
N GLU A 170 24.62 0.67 13.53
CA GLU A 170 25.69 0.15 12.67
C GLU A 170 25.23 -1.01 11.77
N THR A 171 23.96 -1.41 11.82
CA THR A 171 23.42 -2.55 11.04
C THR A 171 22.60 -2.17 9.82
N VAL A 172 22.59 -0.88 9.42
CA VAL A 172 21.95 -0.38 8.18
C VAL A 172 22.95 -0.34 7.03
#